data_AF-A0A1E3NGJ5-F1
#
_entry.id   AF-A0A1E3NGJ5-F1
#
_cell.length_a   1.000
_cell.length_b   1.000
_cell.length_c   1.000
_cell.angle_alpha   90.00
_cell.angle_beta   90.00
_cell.angle_gamma   90.00
#
_symmetry.space_group_name_H-M   'P 1'
#
loop_
_entity.id
_entity.type
_entity.pdbx_description
1 polymer ?
#
loop_
_entity_poly.entity_id
_entity_poly.type
_entity_poly.pdbx_seq_one_letter_code
_entity_poly.pdbx_strand_id
1 'polypeptide(L)'
;MDASDHFKLMQEALKYGEVALSSDEVPVAAILVDNSTKKILYRAHNMTNITLNGTAHAEFRIYDHLKCSYPKDHLEMWHNCTLYVTVEPCIMCASMLDQIGVSMIVFGCPNERFGGNGSVFDIRYKSNIKLVPGVGHREAISLLRRFYIRENERSPQNINKKKRTLKLDEFPQFKYSQFITLPEFIDIWGKDAEQIYLENDFLEFEESGKLILPRKVDTDKKRLKK
;
A
#
# COMPACT_ATOMS: atom_id res chain seq x y z
N MET A 1 16.32 2.52 -2.78
CA MET A 1 15.32 2.45 -3.87
C MET A 1 14.96 3.87 -4.24
N ASP A 2 14.80 4.14 -5.52
CA ASP A 2 14.48 5.49 -5.99
C ASP A 2 12.96 5.67 -6.05
N ALA A 3 12.47 6.92 -6.04
CA ALA A 3 11.04 7.22 -6.09
C ALA A 3 10.30 6.50 -7.25
N SER A 4 10.96 6.40 -8.41
CA SER A 4 10.43 5.71 -9.59
C SER A 4 10.40 4.18 -9.47
N ASP A 5 11.21 3.59 -8.59
CA ASP A 5 11.21 2.14 -8.36
C ASP A 5 9.96 1.72 -7.58
N HIS A 6 9.44 2.58 -6.70
CA HIS A 6 8.33 2.25 -5.83
C HIS A 6 7.09 1.83 -6.60
N PHE A 7 6.74 2.55 -7.68
CA PHE A 7 5.55 2.22 -8.47
C PHE A 7 5.72 0.89 -9.20
N LYS A 8 6.89 0.59 -9.78
CA LYS A 8 7.13 -0.69 -10.46
C LYS A 8 7.02 -1.88 -9.52
N LEU A 9 7.57 -1.74 -8.31
CA LEU A 9 7.48 -2.78 -7.27
C LEU A 9 6.04 -2.89 -6.74
N MET A 10 5.33 -1.78 -6.59
CA MET A 10 3.91 -1.81 -6.25
C MET A 10 3.07 -2.48 -7.34
N GLN A 11 3.36 -2.28 -8.62
CA GLN A 11 2.69 -2.98 -9.72
C GLN A 11 2.85 -4.51 -9.59
N GLU A 12 3.99 -5.01 -9.13
CA GLU A 12 4.16 -6.44 -8.84
C GLU A 12 3.28 -6.92 -7.68
N ALA A 13 3.08 -6.11 -6.63
CA ALA A 13 2.12 -6.41 -5.56
C ALA A 13 0.67 -6.37 -6.07
N LEU A 14 0.31 -5.37 -6.88
CA LEU A 14 -1.03 -5.22 -7.49
C LEU A 14 -1.37 -6.40 -8.41
N LYS A 15 -0.42 -6.85 -9.25
CA LYS A 15 -0.58 -8.06 -10.07
C LYS A 15 -0.86 -9.29 -9.20
N TYR A 16 -0.19 -9.40 -8.05
CA TYR A 16 -0.44 -10.50 -7.12
C TYR A 16 -1.78 -10.35 -6.36
N GLY A 17 -2.27 -9.12 -6.19
CA GLY A 17 -3.62 -8.83 -5.70
C GLY A 17 -4.72 -9.39 -6.60
N GLU A 18 -4.50 -9.43 -7.93
CA GLU A 18 -5.42 -10.11 -8.85
C GLU A 18 -5.49 -11.63 -8.63
N VAL A 19 -4.40 -12.25 -8.14
CA VAL A 19 -4.38 -13.68 -7.78
C VAL A 19 -5.25 -13.95 -6.55
N ALA A 20 -5.18 -13.07 -5.53
CA ALA A 20 -6.13 -13.14 -4.41
C ALA A 20 -7.57 -12.99 -4.91
N LEU A 21 -7.82 -12.00 -5.77
CA LEU A 21 -9.15 -11.75 -6.28
C LEU A 21 -9.68 -12.93 -7.10
N SER A 22 -8.86 -13.61 -7.90
CA SER A 22 -9.28 -14.80 -8.66
C SER A 22 -9.46 -16.04 -7.79
N SER A 23 -8.92 -16.02 -6.56
CA SER A 23 -9.02 -17.11 -5.57
C SER A 23 -10.08 -16.85 -4.50
N ASP A 24 -10.99 -15.89 -4.73
CA ASP A 24 -12.03 -15.46 -3.79
C ASP A 24 -11.49 -15.00 -2.41
N GLU A 25 -10.29 -14.43 -2.39
CA GLU A 25 -9.69 -13.77 -1.23
C GLU A 25 -9.79 -12.25 -1.35
N VAL A 26 -9.74 -11.56 -0.21
CA VAL A 26 -9.62 -10.09 -0.19
C VAL A 26 -8.32 -9.73 -0.94
N PRO A 27 -8.33 -8.81 -1.93
CA PRO A 27 -7.18 -8.53 -2.79
C PRO A 27 -6.12 -7.64 -2.15
N VAL A 28 -5.78 -7.96 -0.89
CA VAL A 28 -4.60 -7.45 -0.22
C VAL A 28 -3.44 -8.38 -0.57
N ALA A 29 -2.42 -7.81 -1.19
CA ALA A 29 -1.21 -8.53 -1.57
C ALA A 29 0.02 -7.70 -1.22
N ALA A 30 1.09 -8.40 -0.91
CA ALA A 30 2.35 -7.82 -0.54
C ALA A 30 3.53 -8.54 -1.20
N ILE A 31 4.61 -7.78 -1.43
CA ILE A 31 5.90 -8.32 -1.82
C ILE A 31 6.97 -7.79 -0.86
N LEU A 32 7.96 -8.63 -0.57
CA LEU A 32 9.13 -8.24 0.21
C LEU A 32 10.33 -8.11 -0.71
N VAL A 33 11.02 -6.98 -0.64
CA VAL A 33 12.13 -6.64 -1.53
C VAL A 33 13.38 -6.39 -0.71
N ASP A 34 14.48 -7.02 -1.09
CA ASP A 34 15.80 -6.77 -0.50
C ASP A 34 16.35 -5.43 -1.03
N ASN A 35 16.72 -4.53 -0.11
CA ASN A 35 17.12 -3.16 -0.46
C ASN A 35 18.45 -3.09 -1.23
N SER A 36 19.35 -4.06 -1.03
CA SER A 36 20.68 -4.08 -1.63
C SER A 36 20.66 -4.61 -3.06
N THR A 37 19.92 -5.68 -3.29
CA THR A 37 19.85 -6.40 -4.57
C THR A 37 18.66 -5.99 -5.42
N LYS A 38 17.70 -5.27 -4.84
CA LYS A 38 16.39 -4.93 -5.43
C LYS A 38 15.59 -6.16 -5.88
N LYS A 39 15.92 -7.36 -5.38
CA LYS A 39 15.22 -8.60 -5.71
C LYS A 39 13.99 -8.78 -4.82
N ILE A 40 12.91 -9.26 -5.42
CA ILE A 40 11.72 -9.69 -4.70
C ILE A 40 12.05 -11.04 -4.05
N LEU A 41 12.08 -11.06 -2.72
CA LEU A 41 12.35 -12.26 -1.92
C LEU A 41 11.11 -13.16 -1.87
N TYR A 42 9.93 -12.56 -1.69
CA TYR A 42 8.68 -13.30 -1.61
C TYR A 42 7.48 -12.44 -2.02
N ARG A 43 6.41 -13.09 -2.48
CA ARG A 43 5.11 -12.49 -2.80
C ARG A 43 4.04 -13.27 -2.04
N ALA A 44 3.09 -12.56 -1.45
CA ALA A 44 1.98 -13.17 -0.74
C ALA A 44 0.70 -12.37 -0.91
N HIS A 45 -0.43 -13.02 -0.72
CA HIS A 45 -1.74 -12.38 -0.65
C HIS A 45 -2.52 -12.91 0.56
N ASN A 46 -3.63 -12.27 0.91
CA ASN A 46 -4.50 -12.78 1.97
C ASN A 46 -4.96 -14.21 1.67
N MET A 47 -4.92 -15.07 2.68
CA MET A 47 -5.34 -16.48 2.59
C MET A 47 -6.33 -16.84 3.71
N THR A 48 -7.09 -15.86 4.20
CA THR A 48 -8.00 -16.01 5.34
C THR A 48 -9.09 -17.03 5.09
N ASN A 49 -9.66 -17.08 3.88
CA ASN A 49 -10.67 -18.05 3.49
C ASN A 49 -10.07 -19.44 3.25
N ILE A 50 -8.89 -19.51 2.64
CA ILE A 50 -8.20 -20.78 2.33
C ILE A 50 -7.73 -21.47 3.61
N THR A 51 -7.18 -20.71 4.55
CA THR A 51 -6.58 -21.25 5.78
C THR A 51 -7.56 -21.36 6.94
N LEU A 52 -8.76 -20.76 6.82
CA LEU A 52 -9.73 -20.59 7.90
C LEU A 52 -9.10 -19.90 9.13
N ASN A 53 -8.11 -19.04 8.90
CA ASN A 53 -7.38 -18.32 9.92
C ASN A 53 -7.47 -16.81 9.66
N GLY A 54 -8.08 -16.09 10.62
CA GLY A 54 -8.22 -14.63 10.55
C GLY A 54 -6.89 -13.85 10.59
N THR A 55 -5.76 -14.49 10.92
CA THR A 55 -4.44 -13.86 10.91
C THR A 55 -3.64 -14.10 9.63
N ALA A 56 -4.14 -14.90 8.68
CA ALA A 56 -3.45 -15.26 7.44
C ALA A 56 -3.44 -14.12 6.39
N HIS A 57 -3.01 -12.93 6.82
CA HIS A 57 -2.81 -11.76 5.97
C HIS A 57 -1.52 -11.85 5.17
N ALA A 58 -1.45 -11.14 4.05
CA ALA A 58 -0.29 -11.13 3.15
C ALA A 58 1.05 -10.95 3.89
N GLU A 59 1.11 -10.04 4.86
CA GLU A 59 2.32 -9.74 5.63
C GLU A 59 2.74 -10.91 6.53
N PHE A 60 1.78 -11.57 7.20
CA PHE A 60 2.05 -12.78 8.00
C PHE A 60 2.46 -13.96 7.12
N ARG A 61 1.91 -14.09 5.91
CA ARG A 61 2.34 -15.12 4.96
C ARG A 61 3.79 -14.94 4.52
N ILE A 62 4.25 -13.70 4.35
CA ILE A 62 5.67 -13.40 4.10
C ILE A 62 6.51 -13.79 5.33
N TYR A 63 6.08 -13.40 6.53
CA TYR A 63 6.77 -13.75 7.77
C TYR A 63 6.91 -15.25 7.97
N ASP A 64 5.81 -16.00 7.83
CA ASP A 64 5.81 -17.47 7.94
C ASP A 64 6.75 -18.10 6.93
N HIS A 65 6.73 -17.63 5.68
CA HIS A 65 7.62 -18.13 4.64
C HIS A 65 9.09 -17.90 5.00
N LEU A 66 9.47 -16.69 5.41
CA LEU A 66 10.85 -16.41 5.79
C LEU A 66 11.29 -17.21 7.01
N LYS A 67 10.42 -17.33 8.03
CA LYS A 67 10.70 -18.14 9.21
C LYS A 67 10.97 -19.60 8.87
N CYS A 68 10.22 -20.17 7.92
CA CYS A 68 10.42 -21.54 7.46
C CYS A 68 11.66 -21.70 6.57
N SER A 69 11.89 -20.77 5.64
CA SER A 69 12.97 -20.85 4.64
C SER A 69 14.35 -20.45 5.22
N TYR A 70 14.37 -19.55 6.21
CA TYR A 70 15.57 -18.94 6.79
C TYR A 70 15.52 -18.93 8.33
N PRO A 71 15.42 -20.10 9.00
CA PRO A 71 15.11 -20.18 10.43
C PRO A 71 16.09 -19.41 11.34
N LYS A 72 17.36 -19.24 10.92
CA LYS A 72 18.39 -18.53 11.67
C LYS A 72 18.40 -17.01 11.42
N ASP A 73 18.13 -16.60 10.18
CA ASP A 73 18.40 -15.23 9.73
C ASP A 73 17.12 -14.44 9.41
N HIS A 74 15.95 -15.08 9.43
CA HIS A 74 14.70 -14.48 8.96
C HIS A 74 14.37 -13.14 9.60
N LEU A 75 14.68 -12.94 10.90
CA LEU A 75 14.43 -11.67 11.59
C LEU A 75 15.36 -10.57 11.07
N GLU A 76 16.67 -10.85 11.00
CA GLU A 76 17.67 -9.89 10.53
C GLU A 76 17.45 -9.44 9.08
N MET A 77 16.88 -10.32 8.25
CA MET A 77 16.54 -9.98 6.86
C MET A 77 15.57 -8.78 6.77
N TRP A 78 14.63 -8.62 7.70
CA TRP A 78 13.64 -7.54 7.67
C TRP A 78 14.27 -6.15 7.80
N HIS A 79 15.37 -6.04 8.55
CA HIS A 79 16.08 -4.77 8.76
C HIS A 79 16.59 -4.13 7.45
N ASN A 80 16.83 -4.95 6.41
CA ASN A 80 17.25 -4.50 5.07
C ASN A 80 16.20 -4.76 3.97
N CYS A 81 14.94 -4.95 4.35
CA CYS A 81 13.85 -5.16 3.39
C CYS A 81 12.84 -4.02 3.37
N THR A 82 12.26 -3.80 2.20
CA THR A 82 11.08 -2.96 2.00
C THR A 82 9.88 -3.85 1.69
N LEU A 83 8.80 -3.64 2.45
CA LEU A 83 7.51 -4.26 2.17
C LEU A 83 6.70 -3.35 1.26
N TYR A 84 6.22 -3.87 0.14
CA TYR A 84 5.23 -3.21 -0.71
C TYR A 84 3.90 -3.93 -0.55
N VAL A 85 2.84 -3.22 -0.16
CA VAL A 85 1.53 -3.81 0.10
C VAL A 85 0.41 -2.98 -0.52
N THR A 86 -0.59 -3.63 -1.13
CA THR A 86 -1.63 -2.90 -1.88
C THR A 86 -2.52 -2.03 -0.96
N VAL A 87 -2.70 -2.44 0.29
CA VAL A 87 -3.51 -1.75 1.30
C VAL A 87 -2.66 -1.52 2.54
N GLU A 88 -2.82 -0.38 3.20
CA GLU A 88 -2.15 -0.08 4.48
C GLU A 88 -2.26 -1.27 5.45
N PRO A 89 -1.13 -1.72 6.06
CA PRO A 89 -1.15 -2.79 7.03
C PRO A 89 -2.15 -2.52 8.15
N CYS A 90 -2.93 -3.55 8.51
CA CYS A 90 -3.81 -3.44 9.66
C CYS A 90 -3.01 -3.34 10.96
N ILE A 91 -3.61 -2.89 12.07
CA ILE A 91 -2.98 -2.78 13.40
C ILE A 91 -2.16 -4.01 13.78
N MET A 92 -2.68 -5.22 13.53
CA MET A 92 -1.99 -6.48 13.81
C MET A 92 -0.72 -6.64 12.96
N CYS A 93 -0.82 -6.43 11.65
CA CYS A 93 0.32 -6.54 10.74
C CYS A 93 1.35 -5.43 11.01
N ALA A 94 0.89 -4.19 11.20
CA ALA A 94 1.74 -3.06 11.54
C ALA A 94 2.54 -3.31 12.83
N SER A 95 1.90 -3.86 13.87
CA SER A 95 2.59 -4.21 15.12
C SER A 95 3.62 -5.32 14.96
N MET A 96 3.33 -6.33 14.13
CA MET A 96 4.30 -7.39 13.82
C MET A 96 5.49 -6.83 13.04
N LEU A 97 5.25 -6.01 12.02
CA LEU A 97 6.29 -5.36 11.22
C LEU A 97 7.18 -4.42 12.05
N ASP A 98 6.58 -3.72 13.01
CA ASP A 98 7.29 -2.87 13.98
C ASP A 98 8.23 -3.69 14.88
N GLN A 99 7.73 -4.78 15.46
CA GLN A 99 8.49 -5.66 16.34
C GLN A 99 9.66 -6.37 15.65
N ILE A 100 9.50 -6.76 14.38
CA ILE A 100 10.57 -7.42 13.61
C ILE A 100 11.50 -6.42 12.90
N GLY A 101 11.19 -5.13 12.94
CA GLY A 101 12.07 -4.08 12.43
C GLY A 101 12.16 -3.98 10.90
N VAL A 102 11.04 -4.08 10.16
CA VAL A 102 11.10 -3.85 8.71
C VAL A 102 11.64 -2.45 8.38
N SER A 103 12.53 -2.34 7.38
CA SER A 103 13.18 -1.06 7.06
C SER A 103 12.19 0.02 6.58
N MET A 104 11.28 -0.39 5.69
CA MET A 104 10.34 0.51 5.01
C MET A 104 9.05 -0.23 4.66
N ILE A 105 7.94 0.49 4.76
CA ILE A 105 6.62 0.04 4.29
C ILE A 105 6.13 1.02 3.22
N VAL A 106 5.87 0.49 2.04
CA VAL A 106 5.26 1.19 0.91
C VAL A 106 3.86 0.64 0.75
N PHE A 107 2.83 1.49 0.77
CA PHE A 107 1.46 1.01 0.59
C PHE A 107 0.64 1.83 -0.40
N GLY A 108 -0.34 1.17 -1.00
CA GLY A 108 -1.19 1.78 -2.03
C GLY A 108 -2.30 2.64 -1.47
N CYS A 109 -3.36 2.03 -0.96
CA CYS A 109 -4.50 2.77 -0.41
C CYS A 109 -4.61 2.66 1.12
N PRO A 110 -5.23 3.65 1.79
CA PRO A 110 -5.46 3.61 3.23
C PRO A 110 -6.37 2.45 3.64
N ASN A 111 -6.18 1.95 4.87
CA ASN A 111 -7.08 0.98 5.49
C ASN A 111 -8.01 1.70 6.47
N GLU A 112 -9.15 2.16 5.95
CA GLU A 112 -10.11 2.99 6.69
C GLU A 112 -10.71 2.32 7.94
N ARG A 113 -10.65 0.98 8.04
CA ARG A 113 -11.28 0.23 9.14
C ARG A 113 -10.30 -0.26 10.18
N PHE A 114 -9.10 -0.63 9.75
CA PHE A 114 -8.14 -1.33 10.62
C PHE A 114 -6.71 -0.81 10.47
N GLY A 115 -6.46 0.28 9.75
CA GLY A 115 -5.12 0.78 9.43
C GLY A 115 -4.28 1.10 10.66
N GLY A 116 -3.10 0.48 10.72
CA GLY A 116 -2.17 0.55 11.85
C GLY A 116 -0.97 1.48 11.64
N ASN A 117 -0.93 2.20 10.52
CA ASN A 117 0.16 3.10 10.16
C ASN A 117 -0.29 4.56 10.02
N GLY A 118 -1.52 4.89 10.42
CA GLY A 118 -2.05 6.25 10.45
C GLY A 118 -3.57 6.38 10.27
N SER A 119 -4.23 5.47 9.54
CA SER A 119 -5.66 5.67 9.22
C SER A 119 -6.57 5.58 10.44
N VAL A 120 -6.34 4.57 11.29
CA VAL A 120 -7.14 4.36 12.52
C VAL A 120 -6.26 4.54 13.75
N PHE A 121 -5.09 3.92 13.74
CA PHE A 121 -4.10 4.04 14.78
C PHE A 121 -2.71 4.06 14.15
N ASP A 122 -1.78 4.79 14.75
CA ASP A 122 -0.38 4.71 14.36
C ASP A 122 0.38 3.89 15.40
N ILE A 123 0.71 2.65 15.03
CA ILE A 123 1.41 1.71 15.92
C ILE A 123 2.88 2.07 16.11
N ARG A 124 3.47 2.85 15.19
CA ARG A 124 4.90 3.16 15.20
C ARG A 124 5.26 3.90 16.49
N TYR A 125 5.84 3.18 17.45
CA TYR A 125 6.24 3.76 18.74
C TYR A 125 7.76 3.73 18.86
N LYS A 126 8.39 4.88 18.53
CA LYS A 126 9.87 5.06 18.48
C LYS A 126 10.58 4.20 17.42
N SER A 127 9.85 3.53 16.55
CA SER A 127 10.45 2.77 15.46
C SER A 127 10.95 3.70 14.34
N ASN A 128 12.02 3.28 13.67
CA ASN A 128 12.62 4.02 12.57
C ASN A 128 12.07 3.57 11.21
N ILE A 129 10.87 2.95 11.20
CA ILE A 129 10.26 2.45 9.96
C ILE A 129 9.88 3.61 9.07
N LYS A 130 10.44 3.64 7.86
CA LYS A 130 10.07 4.62 6.84
C LYS A 130 8.73 4.24 6.21
N LEU A 131 7.83 5.20 6.05
CA LEU A 131 6.57 5.00 5.33
C LEU A 131 6.59 5.72 3.99
N VAL A 132 6.10 5.03 2.94
CA VAL A 132 5.83 5.62 1.63
C VAL A 132 4.36 5.31 1.26
N PRO A 133 3.43 6.19 1.63
CA PRO A 133 2.01 6.00 1.40
C PRO A 133 1.59 6.43 -0.03
N GLY A 134 0.48 5.87 -0.52
CA GLY A 134 -0.22 6.38 -1.72
C GLY A 134 0.30 5.87 -3.06
N VAL A 135 1.21 4.89 -3.10
CA VAL A 135 1.79 4.39 -4.35
C VAL A 135 0.82 3.43 -5.03
N GLY A 136 0.25 3.76 -6.19
CA GLY A 136 -0.76 2.90 -6.84
C GLY A 136 -2.11 2.88 -6.11
N HIS A 137 -2.48 4.02 -5.48
CA HIS A 137 -3.71 4.20 -4.71
C HIS A 137 -4.97 3.83 -5.50
N ARG A 138 -5.09 4.30 -6.75
CA ARG A 138 -6.28 4.06 -7.59
C ARG A 138 -6.44 2.59 -7.92
N GLU A 139 -5.36 1.92 -8.26
CA GLU A 139 -5.30 0.51 -8.61
C GLU A 139 -5.67 -0.36 -7.41
N ALA A 140 -5.12 -0.04 -6.23
CA ALA A 140 -5.46 -0.72 -5.00
C ALA A 140 -6.94 -0.57 -4.60
N ILE A 141 -7.49 0.65 -4.69
CA ILE A 141 -8.93 0.88 -4.46
C ILE A 141 -9.77 0.12 -5.47
N SER A 142 -9.36 0.09 -6.74
CA SER A 142 -10.08 -0.60 -7.81
C SER A 142 -10.17 -2.11 -7.54
N LEU A 143 -9.08 -2.72 -7.07
CA LEU A 143 -9.06 -4.11 -6.63
C LEU A 143 -10.08 -4.36 -5.50
N LEU A 144 -10.03 -3.55 -4.44
CA LEU A 144 -10.97 -3.67 -3.32
C LEU A 144 -12.42 -3.50 -3.76
N ARG A 145 -12.72 -2.51 -4.60
CA ARG A 145 -14.07 -2.28 -5.15
C ARG A 145 -14.55 -3.49 -5.95
N ARG A 146 -13.69 -4.10 -6.77
CA ARG A 146 -14.01 -5.34 -7.51
C ARG A 146 -14.34 -6.49 -6.58
N PHE A 147 -13.61 -6.66 -5.47
CA PHE A 147 -13.93 -7.66 -4.47
C PHE A 147 -15.27 -7.41 -3.76
N TYR A 148 -15.54 -6.17 -3.33
CA TYR A 148 -16.74 -5.87 -2.55
C TYR A 148 -18.05 -5.91 -3.34
N ILE A 149 -18.00 -5.89 -4.66
CA ILE A 149 -19.17 -6.09 -5.54
C ILE A 149 -19.49 -7.57 -5.73
N ARG A 150 -18.47 -8.45 -5.67
CA ARG A 150 -18.70 -9.89 -5.66
C ARG A 150 -19.47 -10.29 -4.41
N GLU A 151 -20.40 -11.22 -4.58
CA GLU A 151 -21.01 -11.92 -3.45
C GLU A 151 -19.95 -12.84 -2.86
N ASN A 152 -19.75 -12.75 -1.55
CA ASN A 152 -18.88 -13.69 -0.85
C ASN A 152 -19.77 -14.78 -0.29
N GLU A 153 -19.91 -15.89 -1.01
CA GLU A 153 -20.75 -17.02 -0.59
C GLU A 153 -20.30 -17.63 0.74
N ARG A 154 -19.05 -17.42 1.14
CA ARG A 154 -18.48 -17.88 2.42
C ARG A 154 -18.77 -16.93 3.58
N SER A 155 -19.41 -15.79 3.34
CA SER A 155 -19.80 -14.87 4.40
C SER A 155 -21.00 -15.44 5.17
N PRO A 156 -20.96 -15.48 6.52
CA PRO A 156 -22.07 -15.99 7.33
C PRO A 156 -23.37 -15.18 7.16
N GLN A 157 -23.26 -13.94 6.67
CA GLN A 157 -24.41 -13.11 6.31
C GLN A 157 -24.29 -12.66 4.85
N ASN A 158 -24.98 -13.36 3.95
CA ASN A 158 -25.08 -12.98 2.54
C ASN A 158 -25.95 -11.73 2.39
N ILE A 159 -25.32 -10.56 2.41
CA ILE A 159 -25.96 -9.31 1.99
C ILE A 159 -26.08 -9.35 0.46
N ASN A 160 -27.29 -9.25 -0.07
CA ASN A 160 -27.54 -9.20 -1.51
C ASN A 160 -26.90 -7.93 -2.10
N LYS A 161 -25.87 -8.10 -2.94
CA LYS A 161 -25.06 -7.01 -3.49
C LYS A 161 -25.39 -6.69 -4.94
N LYS A 162 -26.42 -7.31 -5.52
CA LYS A 162 -26.80 -7.18 -6.94
C LYS A 162 -27.04 -5.74 -7.45
N LYS A 163 -27.27 -4.77 -6.54
CA LYS A 163 -27.46 -3.35 -6.88
C LYS A 163 -26.19 -2.49 -6.81
N ARG A 164 -25.03 -3.04 -6.43
CA ARG A 164 -23.79 -2.25 -6.31
C ARG A 164 -23.12 -2.09 -7.66
N THR A 165 -23.03 -0.85 -8.14
CA THR A 165 -22.27 -0.48 -9.33
C THR A 165 -20.81 -0.17 -8.98
N LEU A 166 -19.89 -0.63 -9.84
CA LEU A 166 -18.47 -0.31 -9.72
C LEU A 166 -18.25 1.14 -10.13
N LYS A 167 -17.99 2.02 -9.15
CA LYS A 167 -17.54 3.37 -9.43
C LYS A 167 -16.04 3.33 -9.70
N LEU A 168 -15.61 3.59 -10.93
CA LEU A 168 -14.18 3.74 -11.28
C LEU A 168 -13.82 5.17 -11.68
N ASP A 169 -14.80 6.07 -11.74
CA ASP A 169 -14.60 7.44 -12.19
C ASP A 169 -14.25 8.40 -11.03
N GLU A 170 -14.53 7.99 -9.79
CA GLU A 170 -14.33 8.80 -8.58
C GLU A 170 -13.47 8.05 -7.56
N PHE A 171 -12.34 8.62 -7.18
CA PHE A 171 -11.46 8.10 -6.14
C PHE A 171 -11.40 9.09 -4.96
N PRO A 172 -11.36 8.61 -3.71
CA PRO A 172 -11.16 9.48 -2.57
C PRO A 172 -9.77 10.11 -2.63
N GLN A 173 -9.71 11.37 -2.19
CA GLN A 173 -8.46 12.10 -1.96
C GLN A 173 -7.54 11.33 -1.00
N PHE A 174 -6.23 11.55 -1.13
CA PHE A 174 -5.22 10.91 -0.28
C PHE A 174 -4.67 11.92 0.72
N LYS A 175 -5.01 11.76 2.00
CA LYS A 175 -4.56 12.66 3.06
C LYS A 175 -3.20 12.23 3.62
N TYR A 176 -2.12 12.61 2.92
CA TYR A 176 -0.74 12.25 3.28
C TYR A 176 -0.35 12.64 4.71
N SER A 177 -0.88 13.78 5.19
CA SER A 177 -0.64 14.28 6.55
C SER A 177 -1.07 13.33 7.68
N GLN A 178 -1.83 12.27 7.38
CA GLN A 178 -2.13 11.20 8.35
C GLN A 178 -0.98 10.21 8.54
N PHE A 179 -0.04 10.13 7.60
CA PHE A 179 0.96 9.07 7.54
C PHE A 179 2.39 9.60 7.63
N ILE A 180 2.66 10.69 6.92
CA ILE A 180 3.97 11.33 6.82
C ILE A 180 3.84 12.85 6.81
N THR A 181 4.90 13.53 7.24
CA THR A 181 5.03 14.98 7.22
C THR A 181 5.36 15.49 5.81
N LEU A 182 5.14 16.80 5.57
CA LEU A 182 5.50 17.42 4.29
C LEU A 182 7.01 17.31 3.97
N PRO A 183 7.95 17.54 4.93
CA PRO A 183 9.37 17.33 4.66
C PRO A 183 9.70 15.89 4.25
N GLU A 184 9.12 14.89 4.89
CA GLU A 184 9.30 13.47 4.50
C GLU A 184 8.74 13.21 3.10
N PHE A 185 7.58 13.77 2.78
CA PHE A 185 7.01 13.66 1.44
C PHE A 185 7.93 14.26 0.37
N ILE A 186 8.48 15.46 0.63
CA ILE A 186 9.41 16.14 -0.29
C ILE A 186 10.73 15.35 -0.42
N ASP A 187 11.22 14.74 0.66
CA ASP A 187 12.41 13.87 0.62
C ASP A 187 12.20 12.68 -0.32
N ILE A 188 11.01 12.09 -0.31
CA ILE A 188 10.66 10.94 -1.15
C ILE A 188 10.40 11.36 -2.61
N TRP A 189 9.55 12.35 -2.83
CA TRP A 189 8.98 12.66 -4.16
C TRP A 189 9.57 13.90 -4.83
N GLY A 190 10.38 14.67 -4.10
CA GLY A 190 10.95 15.94 -4.57
C GLY A 190 10.02 17.13 -4.37
N LYS A 191 10.60 18.34 -4.39
CA LYS A 191 9.90 19.60 -4.13
C LYS A 191 8.82 19.90 -5.17
N ASP A 192 9.00 19.47 -6.42
CA ASP A 192 8.00 19.71 -7.48
C ASP A 192 6.69 18.93 -7.25
N ALA A 193 6.69 17.90 -6.40
CA ALA A 193 5.49 17.13 -6.04
C ALA A 193 4.72 17.72 -4.85
N GLU A 194 5.21 18.80 -4.21
CA GLU A 194 4.64 19.38 -2.98
C GLU A 194 3.14 19.68 -3.09
N GLN A 195 2.67 20.13 -4.25
CA GLN A 195 1.26 20.48 -4.44
C GLN A 195 0.33 19.28 -4.26
N ILE A 196 0.78 18.07 -4.63
CA ILE A 196 0.02 16.82 -4.44
C ILE A 196 -0.28 16.63 -2.95
N TYR A 197 0.72 16.85 -2.09
CA TYR A 197 0.56 16.75 -0.63
C TYR A 197 -0.42 17.81 -0.10
N LEU A 198 -0.26 19.07 -0.53
CA LEU A 198 -1.06 20.19 -0.02
C LEU A 198 -2.54 20.10 -0.41
N GLU A 199 -2.82 19.60 -1.61
CA GLU A 199 -4.18 19.45 -2.13
C GLU A 199 -4.83 18.10 -1.77
N ASN A 200 -4.09 17.19 -1.13
CA ASN A 200 -4.49 15.80 -0.89
C ASN A 200 -4.87 15.07 -2.19
N ASP A 201 -4.19 15.42 -3.28
CA ASP A 201 -4.33 14.70 -4.55
C ASP A 201 -3.62 13.33 -4.44
N PHE A 202 -3.74 12.45 -5.43
CA PHE A 202 -3.03 11.17 -5.42
C PHE A 202 -1.87 11.16 -6.41
N LEU A 203 -0.84 10.35 -6.11
CA LEU A 203 0.30 10.15 -7.00
C LEU A 203 -0.15 9.41 -8.27
N GLU A 204 0.15 9.99 -9.44
CA GLU A 204 -0.06 9.34 -10.74
C GLU A 204 1.27 9.03 -11.41
N PHE A 205 1.37 7.90 -12.08
CA PHE A 205 2.62 7.42 -12.64
C PHE A 205 2.45 7.07 -14.13
N GLU A 206 3.48 7.36 -14.92
CA GLU A 206 3.62 6.80 -16.25
C GLU A 206 3.88 5.28 -16.17
N GLU A 207 3.65 4.56 -17.27
CA GLU A 207 4.04 3.14 -17.38
C GLU A 207 5.54 2.91 -17.12
N SER A 208 6.36 3.94 -17.37
CA SER A 208 7.79 3.95 -17.09
C SER A 208 8.14 3.94 -15.59
N GLY A 209 7.16 4.12 -14.70
CA GLY A 209 7.32 4.30 -13.26
C GLY A 209 7.61 5.73 -12.82
N LYS A 210 7.69 6.67 -13.76
CA LYS A 210 7.95 8.08 -13.47
C LYS A 210 6.70 8.76 -12.92
N LEU A 211 6.86 9.54 -11.84
CA LEU A 211 5.80 10.36 -11.26
C LEU A 211 5.37 11.45 -12.25
N ILE A 212 4.06 11.57 -12.45
CA ILE A 212 3.42 12.63 -13.22
C ILE A 212 3.19 13.81 -12.27
N LEU A 213 3.83 14.93 -12.56
CA LEU A 213 3.71 16.13 -11.74
C LEU A 213 2.50 16.98 -12.16
N PRO A 214 1.83 17.66 -11.22
CA PRO A 214 0.77 18.61 -11.56
C PRO A 214 1.33 19.70 -12.47
N ARG A 215 0.56 20.10 -13.49
CA ARG A 215 0.94 21.24 -14.33
C ARG A 215 1.00 22.49 -13.44
N LYS A 216 2.16 23.14 -13.36
CA LYS A 216 2.31 24.44 -12.67
C LYS A 216 1.29 25.40 -13.30
N VAL A 217 0.26 25.77 -12.54
CA VAL A 217 -0.65 26.84 -12.96
C VAL A 217 0.18 28.13 -12.89
N ASP A 218 0.48 28.68 -14.04
CA ASP A 218 1.26 29.90 -14.20
C ASP A 218 0.50 31.07 -13.53
N THR A 219 0.86 31.35 -12.27
CA THR A 219 0.18 32.35 -11.44
C THR A 219 0.47 33.78 -11.89
N ASP A 220 1.39 33.98 -12.84
CA ASP A 220 1.75 35.30 -13.36
C ASP A 220 0.68 35.94 -14.27
N LYS A 221 -0.28 35.18 -14.81
CA LYS A 221 -1.37 35.76 -15.63
C LYS A 221 -2.50 36.43 -14.83
N LYS A 222 -2.52 36.32 -13.50
CA LYS A 222 -3.52 37.01 -12.65
C LYS A 222 -3.07 38.38 -12.11
N ARG A 223 -1.81 38.80 -12.32
CA ARG A 223 -1.30 40.11 -11.88
C ARG A 223 -1.33 41.23 -12.94
N LEU A 224 -1.69 40.94 -14.19
CA LEU A 224 -1.78 41.92 -15.28
C LEU A 224 -3.22 42.37 -15.62
N LYS A 225 -4.19 42.09 -14.74
CA LYS A 225 -5.56 42.63 -14.83
C LYS A 225 -5.99 43.20 -13.48
N LYS A 226 -5.35 44.29 -13.07
CA LYS A 226 -5.95 45.26 -12.15
C LYS A 226 -5.38 46.63 -12.44
#